data_AF-A0A3B9Y539-F1
#
_entry.id   AF-A0A3B9Y539-F1
#
_cell.length_a   1.000
_cell.length_b   1.000
_cell.length_c   1.000
_cell.angle_alpha   90.00
_cell.angle_beta   90.00
_cell.angle_gamma   90.00
#
_symmetry.space_group_name_H-M   'P 1'
#
loop_
_entity.id
_entity.type
_entity.pdbx_description
1 polymer ?
#
loop_
_entity_poly.entity_id
_entity_poly.type
_entity_poly.pdbx_seq_one_letter_code
_entity_poly.pdbx_strand_id
1 'polypeptide(L)'
;TDELDWQIDAAERAGKHIILCVGPLKTFSYPEFFVPAHHLRQPLQEHTLIRPSDYPSLFTAATDFITRLVERYKHRQGIVAWQLEHEAVDPLGVEHSWRLDVGFVEKEFEAIKKADSTRPIMMNGFLPTSLPV
;
A
#
# COMPACT_ATOMS: atom_id res chain seq x y z
N THR A 1 -6.39 1.12 15.90
CA THR A 1 -7.21 1.44 14.70
C THR A 1 -8.30 2.44 15.01
N ASP A 2 -8.54 2.74 16.28
CA ASP A 2 -9.64 3.57 16.77
C ASP A 2 -9.73 4.95 16.10
N GLU A 3 -8.59 5.57 15.82
CA GLU A 3 -8.53 6.83 15.07
C GLU A 3 -9.05 6.69 13.63
N LEU A 4 -8.59 5.67 12.89
CA LEU A 4 -9.06 5.39 11.53
C LEU A 4 -10.55 4.98 11.53
N ASP A 5 -10.98 4.21 12.53
CA ASP A 5 -12.38 3.84 12.70
C ASP A 5 -13.26 5.10 12.83
N TRP A 6 -12.83 6.06 13.67
CA TRP A 6 -13.53 7.33 13.85
C TRP A 6 -13.56 8.17 12.56
N GLN A 7 -12.45 8.22 11.80
CA GLN A 7 -12.38 8.97 10.53
C GLN A 7 -13.34 8.39 9.48
N ILE A 8 -13.41 7.06 9.37
CA ILE A 8 -14.35 6.38 8.48
C ILE A 8 -15.80 6.63 8.93
N ASP A 9 -16.09 6.50 10.23
CA ASP A 9 -17.42 6.80 10.77
C ASP A 9 -17.84 8.25 10.49
N ALA A 10 -16.92 9.20 10.62
CA ALA A 10 -17.18 10.61 10.35
C ALA A 10 -17.49 10.85 8.87
N ALA A 11 -16.76 10.21 7.95
CA ALA A 11 -17.04 10.27 6.52
C ALA A 11 -18.41 9.65 6.18
N GLU A 12 -18.74 8.48 6.73
CA GLU A 12 -20.02 7.81 6.53
C GLU A 12 -21.19 8.66 7.04
N ARG A 13 -21.08 9.23 8.25
CA ARG A 13 -22.11 10.14 8.82
C ARG A 13 -22.33 11.39 7.97
N ALA A 14 -21.28 11.88 7.30
CA ALA A 14 -21.35 13.02 6.40
C ALA A 14 -21.82 12.65 4.98
N GLY A 15 -22.17 11.38 4.74
CA GLY A 15 -22.57 10.88 3.41
C GLY A 15 -21.45 10.96 2.38
N LYS A 16 -20.19 10.86 2.82
CA LYS A 16 -19.01 10.93 1.95
C LYS A 16 -18.53 9.53 1.58
N HIS A 17 -18.03 9.42 0.36
CA HIS A 17 -17.30 8.25 -0.10
C HIS A 17 -15.80 8.51 0.00
N ILE A 18 -15.06 7.47 0.36
CA ILE A 18 -13.61 7.52 0.50
C ILE A 18 -12.95 6.38 -0.27
N ILE A 19 -11.72 6.64 -0.72
CA ILE A 19 -10.78 5.63 -1.17
C ILE A 19 -9.86 5.39 0.01
N LEU A 20 -9.73 4.15 0.48
CA LEU A 20 -8.79 3.83 1.55
C LEU A 20 -7.48 3.33 0.94
N CYS A 21 -6.40 4.03 1.21
CA CYS A 21 -5.06 3.64 0.78
C CYS A 21 -4.50 2.60 1.76
N VAL A 22 -4.08 1.44 1.23
CA VAL A 22 -3.75 0.25 2.04
C VAL A 22 -2.30 -0.22 1.87
N GLY A 23 -1.50 0.50 1.08
CA GLY A 23 -0.10 0.17 0.80
C GLY A 23 0.77 0.10 2.08
N PRO A 24 1.51 -0.98 2.31
CA PRO A 24 2.28 -1.17 3.53
C PRO A 24 3.68 -0.54 3.50
N LEU A 25 4.23 -0.20 2.33
CA LEU A 25 5.59 0.35 2.21
C LEU A 25 5.61 1.82 1.85
N LYS A 26 4.96 2.23 0.76
CA LYS A 26 5.02 3.62 0.26
C LYS A 26 3.84 4.49 0.69
N THR A 27 2.73 3.88 1.13
CA THR A 27 1.55 4.59 1.63
C THR A 27 1.52 4.72 3.16
N PHE A 28 2.12 3.77 3.89
CA PHE A 28 1.88 3.63 5.31
C PHE A 28 2.64 4.66 6.15
N SER A 29 1.89 5.45 6.94
CA SER A 29 2.38 6.37 7.96
C SER A 29 3.22 7.56 7.46
N TYR A 30 3.58 8.44 8.39
CA TYR A 30 4.52 9.54 8.18
C TYR A 30 5.76 9.34 9.09
N PRO A 31 6.99 9.57 8.60
CA PRO A 31 7.35 9.96 7.23
C PRO A 31 6.92 8.91 6.20
N GLU A 32 6.68 9.33 4.96
CA GLU A 32 6.39 8.39 3.86
C GLU A 32 7.51 7.32 3.79
N PHE A 33 7.24 6.18 3.16
CA PHE A 33 8.21 5.08 3.05
C PHE A 33 8.54 4.41 4.40
N PHE A 34 7.59 4.42 5.34
CA PHE A 34 7.81 3.90 6.68
C PHE A 34 7.45 2.42 6.79
N VAL A 35 8.44 1.62 7.17
CA VAL A 35 8.24 0.24 7.62
C VAL A 35 8.65 0.13 9.09
N PRO A 36 7.82 -0.47 9.96
CA PRO A 36 8.20 -0.68 11.35
C PRO A 36 9.52 -1.46 11.50
N ALA A 37 10.35 -1.04 12.47
CA ALA A 37 11.70 -1.61 12.67
C ALA A 37 11.74 -3.13 12.92
N HIS A 38 10.63 -3.73 13.36
CA HIS A 38 10.51 -5.17 13.54
C HIS A 38 10.30 -5.95 12.23
N HIS A 39 9.89 -5.27 11.15
CA HIS A 39 9.77 -5.81 9.80
C HIS A 39 10.94 -5.41 8.90
N LEU A 40 11.57 -4.26 9.15
CA LEU A 40 12.72 -3.78 8.41
C LEU A 40 13.69 -3.03 9.33
N ARG A 41 14.85 -3.63 9.63
CA ARG A 41 15.85 -3.03 10.54
C ARG A 41 16.78 -2.04 9.85
N GLN A 42 17.07 -2.27 8.58
CA GLN A 42 17.92 -1.42 7.76
C GLN A 42 17.08 -0.84 6.62
N PRO A 43 17.23 0.44 6.28
CA PRO A 43 16.52 1.02 5.15
C PRO A 43 16.73 0.21 3.87
N LEU A 44 15.70 0.20 3.00
CA LEU A 44 15.83 -0.37 1.68
C LEU A 44 16.90 0.40 0.90
N GLN A 45 17.70 -0.32 0.12
CA GLN A 45 18.81 0.30 -0.59
C GLN A 45 18.30 1.17 -1.74
N GLU A 46 18.74 2.43 -1.79
CA GLU A 46 18.46 3.35 -2.89
C GLU A 46 18.93 2.79 -4.25
N HIS A 47 18.25 3.19 -5.32
CA HIS A 47 18.49 2.75 -6.70
C HIS A 47 18.36 1.23 -6.92
N THR A 48 17.58 0.54 -6.09
CA THR A 48 17.33 -0.90 -6.25
C THR A 48 15.87 -1.22 -6.53
N LEU A 49 15.67 -2.41 -7.13
CA LEU A 49 14.36 -3.01 -7.30
C LEU A 49 14.09 -3.93 -6.10
N ILE A 50 13.02 -3.65 -5.37
CA ILE A 50 12.64 -4.39 -4.17
C ILE A 50 11.79 -5.59 -4.58
N ARG A 51 12.41 -6.77 -4.60
CA ARG A 51 11.75 -8.03 -4.99
C ARG A 51 11.29 -8.83 -3.78
N PRO A 52 10.22 -9.62 -3.90
CA PRO A 52 9.80 -10.54 -2.84
C PRO A 52 10.89 -11.53 -2.40
N SER A 53 11.73 -11.98 -3.34
CA SER A 53 12.84 -12.91 -3.08
C SER A 53 13.93 -12.33 -2.18
N ASP A 54 14.14 -11.02 -2.28
CA ASP A 54 15.22 -10.31 -1.60
C ASP A 54 14.79 -9.98 -0.15
N TYR A 55 13.47 -9.84 0.08
CA TYR A 55 12.88 -9.46 1.37
C TYR A 55 11.66 -10.32 1.74
N PRO A 56 11.80 -11.65 1.90
CA PRO A 56 10.64 -12.56 2.08
C PRO A 56 9.82 -12.28 3.35
N SER A 57 10.48 -11.90 4.45
CA SER A 57 9.78 -11.55 5.70
C SER A 57 9.02 -10.23 5.59
N LEU A 58 9.60 -9.23 4.92
CA LEU A 58 8.94 -7.96 4.66
C LEU A 58 7.73 -8.16 3.74
N PHE A 59 7.91 -8.93 2.67
CA PHE A 59 6.86 -9.29 1.73
C PHE A 59 5.68 -9.97 2.43
N THR A 60 5.95 -10.96 3.28
CA THR A 60 4.89 -11.62 4.07
C THR A 60 4.16 -10.63 4.97
N ALA A 61 4.91 -9.77 5.69
CA ALA A 61 4.34 -8.77 6.56
C ALA A 61 3.47 -7.74 5.81
N ALA A 62 3.92 -7.31 4.63
CA ALA A 62 3.18 -6.42 3.74
C ALA A 62 1.84 -7.03 3.33
N THR A 63 1.83 -8.26 2.82
CA THR A 63 0.60 -8.94 2.41
C THR A 63 -0.36 -9.23 3.57
N ASP A 64 0.18 -9.55 4.75
CA ASP A 64 -0.60 -9.77 5.97
C ASP A 64 -1.24 -8.46 6.46
N PHE A 65 -0.49 -7.36 6.42
CA PHE A 65 -0.99 -6.03 6.80
C PHE A 65 -2.16 -5.61 5.91
N ILE A 66 -1.98 -5.69 4.58
CA ILE A 66 -3.04 -5.38 3.61
C ILE A 66 -4.27 -6.23 3.87
N THR A 67 -4.09 -7.55 3.99
CA THR A 67 -5.21 -8.48 4.19
C THR A 67 -5.98 -8.15 5.46
N ARG A 68 -5.29 -7.89 6.58
CA ARG A 68 -5.95 -7.52 7.85
C ARG A 68 -6.73 -6.21 7.74
N LEU A 69 -6.18 -5.22 7.04
CA LEU A 69 -6.84 -3.92 6.88
C LEU A 69 -8.09 -4.05 6.01
N VAL A 70 -7.99 -4.73 4.86
CA VAL A 70 -9.12 -4.96 3.96
C VAL A 70 -10.20 -5.80 4.64
N GLU A 71 -9.84 -6.91 5.29
CA GLU A 71 -10.80 -7.75 6.03
C GLU A 71 -11.55 -6.99 7.12
N ARG A 72 -10.85 -6.10 7.84
CA ARG A 72 -11.46 -5.26 8.88
C ARG A 72 -12.51 -4.29 8.30
N TYR A 73 -12.22 -3.71 7.13
CA TYR A 73 -12.98 -2.57 6.62
C TYR A 73 -13.87 -2.87 5.41
N LYS A 74 -13.82 -4.06 4.82
CA LYS A 74 -14.62 -4.43 3.63
C LYS A 74 -16.13 -4.32 3.80
N HIS A 75 -16.64 -4.25 5.02
CA HIS A 75 -18.07 -4.07 5.28
C HIS A 75 -18.50 -2.60 5.44
N ARG A 76 -17.53 -1.66 5.45
CA ARG A 76 -17.80 -0.21 5.48
C ARG A 76 -18.35 0.25 4.14
N GLN A 77 -19.51 0.88 4.16
CA GLN A 77 -20.22 1.31 2.95
C GLN A 77 -19.63 2.60 2.37
N GLY A 78 -19.03 3.45 3.21
CA GLY A 78 -18.36 4.67 2.78
C GLY A 78 -17.07 4.42 1.98
N ILE A 79 -16.46 3.23 2.09
CA ILE A 79 -15.28 2.87 1.31
C ILE A 79 -15.73 2.38 -0.06
N VAL A 80 -15.34 3.09 -1.12
CA VAL A 80 -15.74 2.78 -2.49
C VAL A 80 -14.63 2.17 -3.34
N ALA A 81 -13.37 2.26 -2.91
CA ALA A 81 -12.22 1.64 -3.56
C ALA A 81 -11.06 1.44 -2.58
N TRP A 82 -10.14 0.55 -2.94
CA TRP A 82 -8.85 0.36 -2.28
C TRP A 82 -7.75 0.96 -3.15
N GLN A 83 -6.92 1.86 -2.60
CA GLN A 83 -5.70 2.26 -3.30
C GLN A 83 -4.53 1.37 -2.85
N LEU A 84 -3.91 0.69 -3.81
CA LEU A 84 -2.72 -0.11 -3.62
C LEU A 84 -1.48 0.75 -3.82
N GLU A 85 -0.74 0.92 -2.73
CA GLU A 85 0.51 1.69 -2.68
C GLU A 85 0.43 3.14 -3.17
N HIS A 86 1.54 3.84 -3.01
CA HIS A 86 1.74 5.19 -3.54
C HIS A 86 2.89 5.12 -4.54
N GLU A 87 2.59 5.28 -5.84
CA GLU A 87 3.62 5.27 -6.91
C GLU A 87 4.50 3.99 -6.85
N ALA A 88 3.84 2.84 -6.75
CA ALA A 88 4.45 1.58 -6.32
C ALA A 88 5.73 1.22 -7.10
N VAL A 89 5.64 1.28 -8.43
CA VAL A 89 6.68 0.88 -9.38
C VAL A 89 7.55 2.05 -9.88
N ASP A 90 7.28 3.27 -9.41
CA ASP A 90 8.03 4.46 -9.79
C ASP A 90 8.97 4.91 -8.66
N PRO A 91 10.18 5.40 -8.96
CA PRO A 91 11.01 6.08 -7.97
C PRO A 91 10.39 7.44 -7.62
N LEU A 92 10.34 7.78 -6.34
CA LEU A 92 9.80 9.06 -5.87
C LEU A 92 10.95 9.99 -5.50
N GLY A 93 11.46 10.71 -6.51
CA GLY A 93 12.56 11.64 -6.36
C GLY A 93 13.91 10.96 -6.06
N VAL A 94 14.87 11.75 -5.57
CA VAL A 94 16.24 11.27 -5.26
C VAL A 94 16.31 10.62 -3.88
N GLU A 95 15.42 11.01 -2.96
CA GLU A 95 15.44 10.55 -1.57
C GLU A 95 14.83 9.15 -1.37
N HIS A 96 13.99 8.70 -2.33
CA HIS A 96 13.37 7.36 -2.35
C HIS A 96 13.35 6.79 -3.77
N SER A 97 14.56 6.56 -4.28
CA SER A 97 14.87 6.10 -5.62
C SER A 97 14.72 4.59 -5.82
N TRP A 98 14.49 3.82 -4.75
CA TRP A 98 14.07 2.43 -4.88
C TRP A 98 12.61 2.32 -5.34
N ARG A 99 12.26 1.19 -5.97
CA ARG A 99 10.90 0.90 -6.44
C ARG A 99 10.52 -0.55 -6.20
N LEU A 100 9.22 -0.81 -6.06
CA LEU A 100 8.72 -2.17 -5.93
C LEU A 100 8.81 -2.89 -7.27
N ASP A 101 9.21 -4.15 -7.23
CA ASP A 101 9.07 -5.06 -8.37
C ASP A 101 7.58 -5.25 -8.72
N VAL A 102 7.26 -5.35 -10.01
CA VAL A 102 5.88 -5.58 -10.47
C VAL A 102 5.30 -6.84 -9.83
N GLY A 103 6.10 -7.91 -9.71
CA GLY A 103 5.67 -9.14 -9.04
C GLY A 103 5.44 -8.99 -7.54
N PHE A 104 6.03 -7.98 -6.88
CA PHE A 104 5.67 -7.63 -5.50
C PHE A 104 4.25 -7.05 -5.47
N VAL A 105 4.00 -6.04 -6.30
CA VAL A 105 2.73 -5.31 -6.36
C VAL A 105 1.58 -6.22 -6.84
N GLU A 106 1.84 -7.11 -7.78
CA GLU A 106 0.86 -8.13 -8.22
C GLU A 106 0.39 -9.00 -7.05
N LYS A 107 1.29 -9.41 -6.16
CA LYS A 107 0.91 -10.23 -5.00
C LYS A 107 0.14 -9.45 -3.95
N GLU A 108 0.46 -8.18 -3.77
CA GLU A 108 -0.34 -7.29 -2.93
C GLU A 108 -1.75 -7.08 -3.51
N PHE A 109 -1.85 -6.89 -4.82
CA PHE A 109 -3.12 -6.84 -5.54
C PHE A 109 -3.94 -8.12 -5.32
N GLU A 110 -3.33 -9.30 -5.49
CA GLU A 110 -4.00 -10.59 -5.25
C GLU A 110 -4.47 -10.73 -3.79
N ALA A 111 -3.69 -10.22 -2.82
CA ALA A 111 -4.09 -10.23 -1.42
C ALA A 111 -5.35 -9.37 -1.17
N ILE A 112 -5.40 -8.15 -1.74
CA ILE A 112 -6.62 -7.30 -1.69
C ILE A 112 -7.78 -8.03 -2.37
N LYS A 113 -7.56 -8.54 -3.58
CA LYS A 113 -8.62 -9.16 -4.39
C LYS A 113 -9.22 -10.39 -3.73
N LYS A 114 -8.41 -11.15 -3.00
CA LYS A 114 -8.84 -12.30 -2.19
C LYS A 114 -9.65 -11.88 -0.96
N ALA A 115 -9.27 -10.80 -0.29
CA ALA A 115 -9.95 -10.30 0.91
C ALA A 115 -11.26 -9.57 0.58
N ASP A 116 -11.29 -8.82 -0.52
CA ASP A 116 -12.46 -8.12 -1.06
C ASP A 116 -12.46 -8.17 -2.59
N SER A 117 -13.29 -9.07 -3.14
CA SER A 117 -13.43 -9.23 -4.59
C SER A 117 -14.37 -8.21 -5.24
N THR A 118 -15.09 -7.40 -4.44
CA THR A 118 -16.24 -6.60 -4.88
C THR A 118 -15.88 -5.16 -5.25
N ARG A 119 -14.92 -4.55 -4.56
CA ARG A 119 -14.51 -3.17 -4.80
C ARG A 119 -13.40 -3.07 -5.86
N PRO A 120 -13.36 -1.96 -6.61
CA PRO A 120 -12.23 -1.65 -7.47
C PRO A 120 -10.96 -1.44 -6.64
N ILE A 121 -9.83 -1.84 -7.23
CA ILE A 121 -8.49 -1.56 -6.73
C ILE A 121 -7.88 -0.52 -7.65
N MET A 122 -7.37 0.56 -7.07
CA MET A 122 -6.78 1.69 -7.76
C MET A 122 -5.27 1.72 -7.48
N MET A 123 -4.51 2.20 -8.45
CA MET A 123 -3.09 2.53 -8.29
C MET A 123 -2.85 3.91 -8.88
N ASN A 124 -1.96 4.66 -8.25
CA ASN A 124 -1.38 5.86 -8.82
C ASN A 124 0.05 5.57 -9.28
N GLY A 125 0.47 6.30 -10.30
CA GLY A 125 1.67 6.06 -11.08
C GLY A 125 2.04 7.31 -11.87
N PHE A 126 3.32 7.48 -12.19
CA PHE A 126 3.72 8.41 -13.23
C PHE A 126 3.39 7.79 -14.60
N LEU A 127 3.03 8.65 -15.56
CA LEU A 127 3.10 8.27 -16.98
C LEU A 127 4.56 7.90 -17.33
N PRO A 128 4.85 7.14 -18.41
CA PRO A 128 6.17 6.54 -18.69
C PRO A 128 7.28 7.54 -19.08
N THR A 129 7.40 8.65 -18.36
CA THR A 129 8.47 9.62 -18.39
C THR A 129 9.47 9.43 -17.23
N SER A 130 9.24 8.46 -16.34
CA SER A 130 10.20 8.07 -15.30
C SER A 130 11.42 7.39 -15.94
N LEU A 131 12.63 7.88 -15.60
CA LEU A 131 13.89 7.35 -16.14
C LEU A 131 14.04 5.86 -15.81
N PRO A 132 14.58 5.04 -16.72
CA PRO A 132 14.98 3.68 -16.39
C PRO A 132 16.09 3.73 -15.34
N VAL A 133 15.84 3.08 -14.19
CA VAL A 133 16.83 2.75 -13.15
C VAL A 133 17.68 1.59 -13.63
#